data_AF-A0A971QDN7-F1
#
_entry.id   AF-A0A971QDN7-F1
#
_cell.length_a   1.000
_cell.length_b   1.000
_cell.length_c   1.000
_cell.angle_alpha   90.00
_cell.angle_beta   90.00
_cell.angle_gamma   90.00
#
_symmetry.space_group_name_H-M   'P 1'
#
loop_
_entity.id
_entity.type
_entity.pdbx_description
1 polymer ?
#
loop_
_entity_poly.entity_id
_entity_poly.type
_entity_poly.pdbx_seq_one_letter_code
_entity_poly.pdbx_strand_id
1 'polypeptide(L)'
;NVGVATEGFDEPSIECVALCRPTKSRALYAQMVGRGTRPLPGVVDGLCDGIARRSAIELSGKSALHVVDFVGNAGRHKLVSVADILGGRYEDEVVELARAKVKKSKGAIDVSDALRESAEEIHARRKAARERKVKLYQSIEIDPRISEKWIDPFDSFDIEPERERGWFKNKPITDKMAAMLKRNRINPDTLNYTQAKQVIGYILRNPEQVPCTPGQARVLKRFGYQPGKFDKAGASQLIDAIANNGWKRINHEV
;
A
#
# COMPACT_ATOMS: atom_id res chain seq x y z
N ASN A 1 -40.10 5.32 7.25
CA ASN A 1 -40.68 3.99 6.95
C ASN A 1 -39.74 2.91 7.50
N VAL A 2 -40.05 2.28 8.63
CA VAL A 2 -39.16 1.31 9.29
C VAL A 2 -39.60 -0.10 8.90
N GLY A 3 -38.79 -0.79 8.09
CA GLY A 3 -38.95 -2.22 7.76
C GLY A 3 -39.69 -2.56 6.47
N VAL A 4 -40.53 -1.67 5.93
CA VAL A 4 -41.34 -1.96 4.72
C VAL A 4 -40.51 -1.92 3.42
N ALA A 5 -39.46 -1.11 3.37
CA ALA A 5 -38.61 -0.97 2.17
C ALA A 5 -37.40 -1.92 2.16
N THR A 6 -37.20 -2.73 3.20
CA THR A 6 -36.08 -3.68 3.26
C THR A 6 -36.42 -5.02 2.61
N GLU A 7 -37.68 -5.47 2.67
CA GLU A 7 -38.18 -6.72 2.07
C GLU A 7 -39.45 -6.43 1.24
N GLY A 8 -39.44 -6.75 -0.06
CA GLY A 8 -40.66 -6.77 -0.90
C GLY A 8 -41.03 -5.50 -1.69
N PHE A 9 -40.38 -4.35 -1.49
CA PHE A 9 -40.67 -3.15 -2.29
C PHE A 9 -39.88 -3.17 -3.62
N ASP A 10 -40.61 -3.35 -4.73
CA ASP A 10 -40.05 -3.40 -6.09
C ASP A 10 -40.74 -2.39 -7.01
N GLU A 11 -40.19 -1.17 -7.05
CA GLU A 11 -40.72 -0.06 -7.84
C GLU A 11 -39.59 0.54 -8.71
N PRO A 12 -39.56 0.25 -10.02
CA PRO A 12 -38.54 0.78 -10.93
C PRO A 12 -38.53 2.31 -11.04
N SER A 13 -39.65 2.99 -10.78
CA SER A 13 -39.73 4.46 -10.88
C SER A 13 -39.06 5.23 -9.72
N ILE A 14 -38.47 4.56 -8.73
CA ILE A 14 -37.78 5.24 -7.62
C ILE A 14 -36.59 6.06 -8.12
N GLU A 15 -36.68 7.39 -8.02
CA GLU A 15 -35.61 8.34 -8.39
C GLU A 15 -34.86 8.92 -7.19
N CYS A 16 -35.37 8.73 -5.96
CA CYS A 16 -34.74 9.25 -4.75
C CYS A 16 -34.80 8.23 -3.61
N VAL A 17 -33.67 8.01 -2.93
CA VAL A 17 -33.56 7.20 -1.72
C VAL A 17 -32.98 8.06 -0.60
N ALA A 18 -33.80 8.30 0.43
CA ALA A 18 -33.40 8.99 1.66
C ALA A 18 -33.04 7.98 2.75
N LEU A 19 -31.76 7.95 3.16
CA LEU A 19 -31.25 7.12 4.24
C LEU A 19 -31.30 7.89 5.55
N CYS A 20 -32.33 7.60 6.35
CA CYS A 20 -32.51 8.18 7.69
C CYS A 20 -32.15 7.19 8.82
N ARG A 21 -31.50 6.06 8.48
CA ARG A 21 -31.13 5.00 9.44
C ARG A 21 -29.62 4.93 9.64
N PRO A 22 -29.11 4.94 10.90
CA PRO A 22 -27.72 4.64 11.18
C PRO A 22 -27.42 3.18 10.83
N THR A 23 -26.78 2.96 9.68
CA THR A 23 -26.51 1.63 9.14
C THR A 23 -25.03 1.29 9.28
N LYS A 24 -24.74 0.22 10.05
CA LYS A 24 -23.38 -0.33 10.24
C LYS A 24 -23.03 -1.43 9.24
N SER A 25 -24.02 -2.07 8.62
CA SER A 25 -23.81 -3.18 7.67
C SER A 25 -23.75 -2.67 6.24
N ARG A 26 -22.65 -2.98 5.54
CA ARG A 26 -22.47 -2.61 4.12
C ARG A 26 -23.49 -3.30 3.23
N ALA A 27 -23.79 -4.56 3.49
CA ALA A 27 -24.78 -5.32 2.76
C ALA A 27 -26.17 -4.68 2.88
N LEU A 28 -26.56 -4.26 4.10
CA LEU A 28 -27.84 -3.62 4.34
C LEU A 28 -27.93 -2.24 3.66
N TYR A 29 -26.86 -1.45 3.70
CA TYR A 29 -26.78 -0.17 3.00
C TYR A 29 -26.92 -0.37 1.48
N ALA A 30 -26.18 -1.32 0.92
CA ALA A 30 -26.24 -1.65 -0.50
C ALA A 30 -27.64 -2.13 -0.91
N GLN A 31 -28.30 -2.94 -0.07
CA GLN A 31 -29.68 -3.36 -0.30
C GLN A 31 -30.65 -2.18 -0.33
N MET A 32 -30.53 -1.23 0.60
CA MET A 32 -31.39 -0.04 0.66
C MET A 32 -31.23 0.84 -0.58
N VAL A 33 -29.99 1.18 -0.95
CA VAL A 33 -29.71 2.01 -2.14
C VAL A 33 -30.06 1.27 -3.43
N GLY A 34 -29.73 -0.03 -3.49
CA GLY A 34 -29.96 -0.88 -4.66
C GLY A 34 -31.43 -1.04 -5.06
N ARG A 35 -32.39 -0.68 -4.19
CA ARG A 35 -33.81 -0.63 -4.59
C ARG A 35 -34.07 0.43 -5.66
N GLY A 36 -33.37 1.55 -5.59
CA GLY A 36 -33.53 2.66 -6.54
C GLY A 36 -32.72 2.52 -7.83
N THR A 37 -31.77 1.57 -7.91
CA THR A 37 -30.83 1.46 -9.05
C THR A 37 -31.42 0.73 -10.26
N ARG A 38 -32.67 0.30 -10.21
CA ARG A 38 -33.33 -0.40 -11.31
C ARG A 38 -33.66 0.57 -12.45
N PRO A 39 -33.29 0.28 -13.71
CA PRO A 39 -33.76 1.03 -14.87
C PRO A 39 -35.27 0.89 -15.05
N LEU A 40 -35.89 1.84 -15.77
CA LEU A 40 -37.30 1.72 -16.14
C LEU A 40 -37.52 0.51 -17.08
N PRO A 41 -38.68 -0.17 -17.01
CA PRO A 41 -39.01 -1.26 -17.92
C PRO A 41 -38.88 -0.84 -19.39
N GLY A 42 -38.31 -1.70 -20.23
CA GLY A 42 -38.11 -1.44 -21.66
C GLY A 42 -36.88 -0.59 -22.00
N VAL A 43 -36.20 0.05 -21.04
CA VAL A 43 -35.04 0.93 -21.33
C VAL A 43 -33.78 0.14 -21.66
N VAL A 44 -33.52 -0.95 -20.95
CA VAL A 44 -32.29 -1.74 -21.12
C VAL A 44 -32.54 -3.18 -21.55
N ASP A 45 -33.81 -3.52 -21.82
CA ASP A 45 -34.24 -4.87 -22.14
C ASP A 45 -33.72 -5.25 -23.53
N GLY A 46 -33.03 -6.39 -23.63
CA GLY A 46 -32.39 -6.83 -24.88
C GLY A 46 -31.03 -6.19 -25.20
N LEU A 47 -30.55 -5.23 -24.39
CA LEU A 47 -29.21 -4.65 -24.55
C LEU A 47 -28.16 -5.50 -23.83
N CYS A 48 -27.24 -6.06 -24.61
CA CYS A 48 -26.17 -6.95 -24.14
C CYS A 48 -24.85 -6.23 -23.79
N ASP A 49 -24.64 -5.00 -24.26
CA ASP A 49 -23.41 -4.24 -24.02
C ASP A 49 -23.59 -3.14 -22.95
N GLY A 50 -22.58 -2.96 -22.10
CA GLY A 50 -22.61 -1.98 -21.02
C GLY A 50 -22.63 -0.52 -21.46
N ILE A 51 -21.99 -0.19 -22.58
CA ILE A 51 -22.00 1.15 -23.22
C ILE A 51 -23.41 1.45 -23.73
N ALA A 52 -24.02 0.51 -24.46
CA ALA A 52 -25.37 0.65 -24.97
C ALA A 52 -26.39 0.84 -23.84
N ARG A 53 -26.27 0.04 -22.76
CA ARG A 53 -27.13 0.16 -21.57
C ARG A 53 -27.00 1.51 -20.87
N ARG A 54 -25.78 2.03 -20.70
CA ARG A 54 -25.55 3.35 -20.09
C ARG A 54 -26.17 4.47 -20.92
N SER A 55 -25.98 4.42 -22.24
CA SER A 55 -26.54 5.42 -23.16
C SER A 55 -28.08 5.41 -23.14
N ALA A 56 -28.69 4.23 -23.07
CA ALA A 56 -30.14 4.11 -22.98
C ALA A 56 -30.70 4.63 -21.65
N ILE A 57 -30.02 4.37 -20.53
CA ILE A 57 -30.39 4.92 -19.21
C ILE A 57 -30.31 6.45 -19.23
N GLU A 58 -29.22 7.01 -19.78
CA GLU A 58 -28.99 8.45 -19.87
C GLU A 58 -30.09 9.18 -20.67
N LEU A 59 -30.61 8.55 -21.72
CA LEU A 59 -31.71 9.08 -22.55
C LEU A 59 -33.11 8.79 -22.00
N SER A 60 -33.23 8.00 -20.93
CA SER A 60 -34.52 7.62 -20.36
C SER A 60 -35.10 8.70 -19.44
N GLY A 61 -36.38 8.54 -19.07
CA GLY A 61 -37.01 9.37 -18.04
C GLY A 61 -36.35 9.27 -16.66
N LYS A 62 -35.47 8.28 -16.45
CA LYS A 62 -34.72 8.04 -15.20
C LYS A 62 -33.23 7.84 -15.50
N SER A 63 -32.54 8.95 -15.66
CA SER A 63 -31.10 8.95 -15.96
C SER A 63 -30.21 8.79 -14.72
N ALA A 64 -30.73 9.09 -13.53
CA ALA A 64 -29.98 9.03 -12.28
C ALA A 64 -30.84 8.60 -11.08
N LEU A 65 -30.17 8.15 -10.01
CA LEU A 65 -30.75 7.92 -8.69
C LEU A 65 -30.16 8.94 -7.71
N HIS A 66 -31.01 9.74 -7.07
CA HIS A 66 -30.60 10.66 -6.03
C HIS A 66 -30.54 9.93 -4.67
N VAL A 67 -29.39 9.96 -4.00
CA VAL A 67 -29.22 9.33 -2.68
C VAL A 67 -28.92 10.40 -1.64
N VAL A 68 -29.82 10.55 -0.66
CA VAL A 68 -29.67 11.51 0.44
C VAL A 68 -29.38 10.74 1.72
N ASP A 69 -28.14 10.80 2.20
CA ASP A 69 -27.75 10.16 3.46
C ASP A 69 -27.66 11.19 4.59
N PHE A 70 -28.67 11.16 5.49
CA PHE A 70 -28.72 12.05 6.65
C PHE A 70 -27.84 11.57 7.81
N VAL A 71 -27.43 10.30 7.81
CA VAL A 71 -26.80 9.66 8.98
C VAL A 71 -25.30 9.46 8.80
N GLY A 72 -24.78 9.52 7.57
CA GLY A 72 -23.35 9.54 7.27
C GLY A 72 -22.55 10.65 7.98
N ASN A 73 -23.22 11.66 8.54
CA ASN A 73 -22.59 12.76 9.29
C ASN A 73 -22.56 12.55 10.83
N ALA A 74 -23.23 11.52 11.36
CA ALA A 74 -23.32 11.24 12.79
C ALA A 74 -22.05 10.52 13.30
N GLY A 75 -21.01 11.29 13.61
CA GLY A 75 -19.64 10.84 13.93
C GLY A 75 -19.41 9.97 15.18
N ARG A 76 -20.35 9.14 15.62
CA ARG A 76 -20.19 8.27 16.81
C ARG A 76 -19.95 6.78 16.50
N HIS A 77 -20.10 6.32 15.25
CA HIS A 77 -19.80 4.93 14.85
C HIS A 77 -19.20 4.85 13.44
N LYS A 78 -18.47 3.76 13.12
CA LYS A 78 -18.04 3.42 11.74
C LYS A 78 -19.29 3.02 10.93
N LEU A 79 -20.05 4.03 10.50
CA LEU A 79 -21.19 3.88 9.63
C LEU A 79 -20.71 3.65 8.20
N VAL A 80 -21.52 3.00 7.38
CA VAL A 80 -21.26 2.83 5.94
C VAL A 80 -21.74 4.10 5.23
N SER A 81 -20.98 4.56 4.25
CA SER A 81 -21.22 5.77 3.46
C SER A 81 -21.18 5.44 1.97
N VAL A 82 -21.56 6.42 1.13
CA VAL A 82 -21.47 6.31 -0.33
C VAL A 82 -20.06 5.93 -0.80
N ALA A 83 -19.02 6.41 -0.11
CA ALA A 83 -17.62 6.06 -0.43
C ALA A 83 -17.31 4.57 -0.27
N ASP A 84 -17.97 3.85 0.65
CA ASP A 84 -17.75 2.41 0.84
C ASP A 84 -18.45 1.55 -0.22
N ILE A 85 -19.47 2.12 -0.87
CA ILE A 85 -20.17 1.46 -1.98
C ILE A 85 -19.41 1.69 -3.28
N LEU A 86 -19.09 2.94 -3.60
CA LEU A 86 -18.37 3.30 -4.84
C LEU A 86 -16.88 2.92 -4.79
N GLY A 87 -16.30 2.90 -3.59
CA GLY A 87 -14.89 2.65 -3.33
C GLY A 87 -14.47 1.18 -3.41
N GLY A 88 -15.36 0.24 -3.74
CA GLY A 88 -15.07 -1.19 -3.65
C GLY A 88 -13.92 -1.71 -4.53
N ARG A 89 -13.40 -0.89 -5.46
CA ARG A 89 -12.23 -1.18 -6.30
C ARG A 89 -10.93 -0.55 -5.80
N TYR A 90 -11.01 0.25 -4.75
CA TYR A 90 -9.89 1.00 -4.17
C TYR A 90 -9.46 0.37 -2.83
N GLU A 91 -8.20 0.57 -2.45
CA GLU A 91 -7.68 0.15 -1.14
C GLU A 91 -8.39 0.92 -0.01
N ASP A 92 -8.50 0.31 1.17
CA ASP A 92 -9.16 0.92 2.35
C ASP A 92 -8.58 2.31 2.69
N GLU A 93 -7.27 2.51 2.52
CA GLU A 93 -6.59 3.78 2.75
C GLU A 93 -7.13 4.90 1.83
N VAL A 94 -7.44 4.57 0.58
CA VAL A 94 -8.02 5.51 -0.41
C VAL A 94 -9.45 5.88 -0.02
N VAL A 95 -10.24 4.88 0.38
CA VAL A 95 -11.65 5.09 0.77
C VAL A 95 -11.75 5.97 2.02
N GLU A 96 -10.90 5.74 3.02
CA GLU A 96 -10.87 6.56 4.24
C GLU A 96 -10.40 7.99 3.95
N LEU A 97 -9.42 8.18 3.07
CA LEU A 97 -8.98 9.52 2.65
C LEU A 97 -10.09 10.27 1.89
N ALA A 98 -10.76 9.60 0.95
CA ALA A 98 -11.88 10.18 0.20
C ALA A 98 -13.04 10.57 1.13
N ARG A 99 -13.39 9.71 2.08
CA ARG A 99 -14.39 10.00 3.11
C ARG A 99 -14.00 11.22 3.95
N ALA A 100 -12.74 11.35 4.34
CA ALA A 100 -12.25 12.50 5.09
C ALA A 100 -12.34 13.80 4.28
N LYS A 101 -12.08 13.76 2.97
CA LYS A 101 -12.23 14.92 2.06
C LYS A 101 -13.70 15.34 1.95
N VAL A 102 -14.61 14.39 1.71
CA VAL A 102 -16.06 14.65 1.63
C VAL A 102 -16.57 15.29 2.94
N LYS A 103 -16.18 14.76 4.10
CA LYS A 103 -16.60 15.29 5.41
C LYS A 103 -16.10 16.72 5.69
N LYS A 104 -14.92 17.10 5.17
CA LYS A 104 -14.34 18.44 5.36
C LYS A 104 -14.87 19.46 4.37
N SER A 105 -15.53 19.03 3.29
CA SER A 105 -16.12 19.93 2.31
C SER A 105 -17.28 20.73 2.88
N LYS A 106 -17.37 22.00 2.48
CA LYS A 106 -18.53 22.85 2.75
C LYS A 106 -19.58 22.82 1.62
N GLY A 107 -19.31 22.10 0.52
CA GLY A 107 -20.18 22.00 -0.64
C GLY A 107 -20.33 20.57 -1.16
N ALA A 108 -21.24 20.37 -2.11
CA ALA A 108 -21.42 19.08 -2.78
C ALA A 108 -20.12 18.68 -3.50
N ILE A 109 -19.64 17.47 -3.24
CA ILE A 109 -18.48 16.86 -3.92
C ILE A 109 -18.93 15.56 -4.54
N ASP A 110 -18.48 15.28 -5.75
CA ASP A 110 -18.60 13.96 -6.37
C ASP A 110 -17.69 12.95 -5.65
N VAL A 111 -18.29 11.93 -5.04
CA VAL A 111 -17.56 10.93 -4.25
C VAL A 111 -16.62 10.08 -5.13
N SER A 112 -16.94 9.88 -6.40
CA SER A 112 -16.09 9.16 -7.35
C SER A 112 -14.83 9.95 -7.69
N ASP A 113 -14.96 11.27 -7.88
CA ASP A 113 -13.79 12.14 -8.07
C ASP A 113 -12.96 12.21 -6.80
N ALA A 114 -13.59 12.33 -5.63
CA ALA A 114 -12.88 12.30 -4.35
C ALA A 114 -12.08 11.00 -4.15
N LEU A 115 -12.62 9.86 -4.59
CA LEU A 115 -11.92 8.56 -4.59
C LEU A 115 -10.73 8.55 -5.55
N ARG A 116 -10.91 9.02 -6.79
CA ARG A 116 -9.85 9.10 -7.81
C ARG A 116 -8.70 10.00 -7.36
N GLU A 117 -9.00 11.22 -6.91
CA GLU A 117 -8.01 12.16 -6.40
C GLU A 117 -7.26 11.61 -5.17
N SER A 118 -7.96 10.90 -4.29
CA SER A 118 -7.34 10.26 -3.12
C SER A 118 -6.38 9.14 -3.51
N ALA A 119 -6.71 8.37 -4.56
CA ALA A 119 -5.83 7.34 -5.10
C ALA A 119 -4.56 7.94 -5.71
N GLU A 120 -4.72 9.01 -6.51
CA GLU A 120 -3.61 9.75 -7.11
C GLU A 120 -2.69 10.34 -6.04
N GLU A 121 -3.25 10.92 -4.97
CA GLU A 121 -2.50 11.49 -3.85
C GLU A 121 -1.71 10.44 -3.07
N ILE A 122 -2.32 9.29 -2.73
CA ILE A 122 -1.62 8.20 -2.05
C ILE A 122 -0.50 7.65 -2.94
N HIS A 123 -0.76 7.47 -4.23
CA HIS A 123 0.26 7.02 -5.18
C HIS A 123 1.43 8.03 -5.29
N ALA A 124 1.13 9.33 -5.39
CA ALA A 124 2.14 10.38 -5.42
C ALA A 124 2.96 10.42 -4.12
N ARG A 125 2.31 10.27 -2.95
CA ARG A 125 2.98 10.18 -1.65
C ARG A 125 3.92 8.98 -1.58
N ARG A 126 3.48 7.80 -2.01
CA ARG A 126 4.31 6.58 -2.09
C ARG A 126 5.50 6.77 -3.03
N LYS A 127 5.28 7.40 -4.19
CA LYS A 127 6.36 7.73 -5.16
C LYS A 127 7.37 8.72 -4.60
N ALA A 128 6.93 9.82 -4.01
CA ALA A 128 7.81 10.82 -3.41
C ALA A 128 8.59 10.26 -2.21
N ALA A 129 7.98 9.40 -1.39
CA ALA A 129 8.67 8.70 -0.31
C ALA A 129 9.79 7.80 -0.85
N ARG A 130 9.52 7.06 -1.94
CA ARG A 130 10.53 6.24 -2.63
C ARG A 130 11.70 7.07 -3.15
N GLU A 131 11.41 8.19 -3.83
CA GLU A 131 12.45 9.10 -4.34
C GLU A 131 13.29 9.74 -3.23
N ARG A 132 12.66 10.13 -2.11
CA ARG A 132 13.37 10.64 -0.92
C ARG A 132 14.27 9.57 -0.30
N LYS A 133 13.78 8.33 -0.17
CA LYS A 133 14.58 7.20 0.33
C LYS A 133 15.79 6.94 -0.59
N VAL A 134 15.59 6.86 -1.91
CA VAL A 134 16.69 6.67 -2.88
C VAL A 134 17.73 7.78 -2.78
N LYS A 135 17.32 9.05 -2.72
CA LYS A 135 18.23 10.19 -2.54
C LYS A 135 18.99 10.12 -1.22
N LEU A 136 18.32 9.75 -0.13
CA LEU A 136 18.95 9.56 1.18
C LEU A 136 20.04 8.48 1.09
N TYR A 137 19.73 7.31 0.53
CA TYR A 137 20.70 6.22 0.36
C TYR A 137 21.88 6.59 -0.55
N GLN A 138 21.64 7.35 -1.63
CA GLN A 138 22.69 7.84 -2.52
C GLN A 138 23.58 8.92 -1.87
N SER A 139 23.01 9.72 -0.97
CA SER A 139 23.71 10.80 -0.26
C SER A 139 24.50 10.34 0.96
N ILE A 140 24.36 9.08 1.39
CA ILE A 140 25.24 8.50 2.40
C ILE A 140 26.61 8.30 1.73
N GLU A 141 27.41 9.35 1.72
CA GLU A 141 28.85 9.23 1.61
C GLU A 141 29.28 8.28 2.73
N ILE A 142 29.83 7.13 2.34
CA ILE A 142 30.40 6.17 3.27
C ILE A 142 31.69 6.80 3.79
N ASP A 143 31.55 7.66 4.80
CA ASP A 143 32.64 8.04 5.67
C ASP A 143 32.97 6.81 6.55
N PRO A 144 34.14 6.18 6.36
CA PRO A 144 34.53 5.03 7.16
C PRO A 144 34.77 5.36 8.64
N ARG A 145 34.71 6.63 9.04
CA ARG A 145 34.82 7.09 10.43
C ARG A 145 33.46 7.38 11.09
N ILE A 146 32.36 7.46 10.33
CA ILE A 146 31.05 7.78 10.90
C ILE A 146 30.43 6.50 11.50
N SER A 147 30.29 6.57 12.82
CA SER A 147 29.78 5.59 13.76
C SER A 147 28.43 5.00 13.38
N GLU A 148 28.34 3.66 13.45
CA GLU A 148 27.20 2.85 13.93
C GLU A 148 25.77 3.32 13.63
N LYS A 149 25.48 3.81 12.42
CA LYS A 149 24.08 4.05 12.05
C LYS A 149 23.42 2.71 11.69
N TRP A 150 22.57 2.22 12.60
CA TRP A 150 21.72 1.06 12.39
C TRP A 150 20.66 1.35 11.33
N ILE A 151 20.33 0.33 10.55
CA ILE A 151 19.34 0.34 9.47
C ILE A 151 18.13 -0.46 9.94
N ASP A 152 16.92 0.10 9.77
CA ASP A 152 15.68 -0.67 9.91
C ASP A 152 15.52 -1.58 8.67
N PRO A 153 15.52 -2.91 8.84
CA PRO A 153 15.47 -3.84 7.71
C PRO A 153 14.13 -3.85 6.99
N PHE A 154 13.01 -3.57 7.66
CA PHE A 154 11.68 -3.60 7.05
C PHE A 154 11.51 -2.42 6.11
N ASP A 155 11.90 -1.24 6.59
CA ASP A 155 11.88 -0.01 5.82
C ASP A 155 12.90 0.01 4.69
N SER A 156 14.06 -0.64 4.90
CA SER A 156 15.16 -0.67 3.93
C SER A 156 14.96 -1.70 2.83
N PHE A 157 14.30 -2.83 3.12
CA PHE A 157 14.04 -3.89 2.14
C PHE A 157 12.61 -3.84 1.60
N ASP A 158 11.78 -2.90 2.06
CA ASP A 158 10.36 -2.77 1.69
C ASP A 158 9.58 -4.08 1.95
N ILE A 159 9.82 -4.67 3.13
CA ILE A 159 9.15 -5.91 3.57
C ILE A 159 8.35 -5.64 4.84
N GLU A 160 7.14 -6.19 4.92
CA GLU A 160 6.33 -6.10 6.14
C GLU A 160 6.83 -7.06 7.22
N PRO A 161 6.88 -6.66 8.50
CA PRO A 161 7.32 -7.53 9.59
C PRO A 161 6.35 -8.70 9.82
N GLU A 162 6.87 -9.94 9.75
CA GLU A 162 6.10 -11.14 10.03
C GLU A 162 5.65 -11.16 11.49
N ARG A 163 4.36 -11.46 11.71
CA ARG A 163 3.79 -11.60 13.04
C ARG A 163 4.39 -12.81 13.75
N GLU A 164 4.79 -12.62 15.01
CA GLU A 164 5.34 -13.69 15.83
C GLU A 164 4.27 -14.77 16.08
N ARG A 165 4.63 -16.02 15.80
CA ARG A 165 3.75 -17.18 16.08
C ARG A 165 3.89 -17.59 17.54
N GLY A 166 2.81 -18.05 18.15
CA GLY A 166 2.73 -18.31 19.60
C GLY A 166 3.83 -19.23 20.17
N TRP A 167 4.31 -20.22 19.41
CA TRP A 167 5.38 -21.12 19.86
C TRP A 167 6.81 -20.55 19.72
N PHE A 168 6.97 -19.39 19.05
CA PHE A 168 8.24 -18.66 18.98
C PHE A 168 8.32 -17.50 19.97
N LYS A 169 7.25 -17.25 20.73
CA LYS A 169 7.17 -16.17 21.71
C LYS A 169 8.31 -16.28 22.73
N ASN A 170 9.04 -15.18 22.92
CA ASN A 170 10.22 -15.06 23.81
C ASN A 170 11.42 -15.93 23.41
N LYS A 171 11.43 -16.54 22.23
CA LYS A 171 12.62 -17.27 21.76
C LYS A 171 13.74 -16.26 21.48
N PRO A 172 14.94 -16.40 22.06
CA PRO A 172 16.04 -15.48 21.80
C PRO A 172 16.59 -15.66 20.39
N ILE A 173 17.12 -14.56 19.83
CA ILE A 173 17.90 -14.60 18.59
C ILE A 173 19.21 -15.33 18.87
N THR A 174 19.61 -16.24 17.98
CA THR A 174 20.88 -16.98 18.14
C THR A 174 22.08 -16.08 17.82
N ASP A 175 23.24 -16.35 18.41
CA ASP A 175 24.46 -15.56 18.19
C ASP A 175 24.85 -15.45 16.71
N LYS A 176 24.65 -16.54 15.94
CA LYS A 176 24.89 -16.57 14.49
C LYS A 176 23.98 -15.60 13.74
N MET A 177 22.68 -15.56 14.10
CA MET A 177 21.72 -14.62 13.53
C MET A 177 22.09 -13.19 13.89
N ALA A 178 22.40 -12.92 15.17
CA ALA A 178 22.80 -11.60 15.64
C ALA A 178 24.06 -11.10 14.93
N ALA A 179 25.09 -11.94 14.78
CA ALA A 179 26.32 -11.59 14.06
C ALA A 179 26.04 -11.26 12.58
N MET A 180 25.15 -12.02 11.92
CA MET A 180 24.79 -11.76 10.53
C MET A 180 24.02 -10.45 10.36
N LEU A 181 23.09 -10.14 11.26
CA LEU A 181 22.36 -8.86 11.26
C LEU A 181 23.30 -7.68 11.49
N LYS A 182 24.19 -7.77 12.49
CA LYS A 182 25.21 -6.74 12.76
C LYS A 182 26.11 -6.48 11.55
N ARG A 183 26.52 -7.54 10.83
CA ARG A 183 27.31 -7.43 9.59
C ARG A 183 26.59 -6.64 8.49
N ASN A 184 25.26 -6.63 8.48
CA ASN A 184 24.45 -5.86 7.54
C ASN A 184 23.91 -4.55 8.16
N ARG A 185 24.51 -4.08 9.27
CA ARG A 185 24.10 -2.88 10.02
C ARG A 185 22.64 -2.90 10.50
N ILE A 186 22.12 -4.08 10.84
CA ILE A 186 20.80 -4.24 11.45
C ILE A 186 20.97 -4.54 12.94
N ASN A 187 20.30 -3.78 13.81
CA ASN A 187 20.35 -4.01 15.24
C ASN A 187 19.55 -5.28 15.59
N PRO A 188 20.16 -6.34 16.16
CA PRO A 188 19.41 -7.53 16.54
C PRO A 188 18.42 -7.28 17.67
N ASP A 189 18.71 -6.32 18.56
CA ASP A 189 17.93 -6.09 19.79
C ASP A 189 16.57 -5.46 19.49
N THR A 190 16.37 -4.93 18.28
CA THR A 190 15.09 -4.35 17.84
C THR A 190 14.17 -5.38 17.18
N LEU A 191 14.60 -6.63 17.04
CA LEU A 191 13.86 -7.69 16.34
C LEU A 191 13.49 -8.83 17.30
N ASN A 192 12.36 -9.48 17.05
CA ASN A 192 12.09 -10.81 17.60
C ASN A 192 12.70 -11.92 16.73
N TYR A 193 12.67 -13.17 17.21
CA TYR A 193 13.25 -14.32 16.50
C TYR A 193 12.63 -14.54 15.11
N THR A 194 11.31 -14.39 14.97
CA THR A 194 10.58 -14.56 13.70
C THR A 194 11.02 -13.50 12.68
N GLN A 195 11.03 -12.25 13.09
CA GLN A 195 11.49 -11.10 12.32
C GLN A 195 12.95 -11.23 11.89
N ALA A 196 13.84 -11.60 12.82
CA ALA A 196 15.25 -11.84 12.52
C ALA A 196 15.43 -12.94 11.45
N LYS A 197 14.65 -14.03 11.55
CA LYS A 197 14.67 -15.11 10.55
C LYS A 197 14.16 -14.64 9.19
N GLN A 198 13.09 -13.84 9.16
CA GLN A 198 12.54 -13.27 7.94
C GLN A 198 13.57 -12.40 7.22
N VAL A 199 14.18 -11.45 7.95
CA VAL A 199 15.18 -10.51 7.44
C VAL A 199 16.42 -11.24 6.92
N ILE A 200 16.95 -12.20 7.69
CA ILE A 200 18.10 -13.01 7.26
C ILE A 200 17.74 -13.81 6.00
N GLY A 201 16.56 -14.41 5.96
CA GLY A 201 16.08 -15.14 4.80
C GLY A 201 16.00 -14.27 3.54
N TYR A 202 15.55 -13.02 3.69
CA TYR A 202 15.54 -12.04 2.59
C TYR A 202 16.96 -11.74 2.11
N ILE A 203 17.88 -11.43 3.03
CA ILE A 203 19.28 -11.08 2.71
C ILE A 203 20.02 -12.21 1.97
N LEU A 204 19.66 -13.47 2.25
CA LEU A 204 20.26 -14.63 1.59
C LEU A 204 19.67 -14.89 0.21
N ARG A 205 18.38 -14.63 0.02
CA ARG A 205 17.67 -14.91 -1.24
C ARG A 205 17.82 -13.83 -2.28
N ASN A 206 18.00 -12.57 -1.86
CA ASN A 206 18.04 -11.41 -2.75
C ASN A 206 19.34 -10.61 -2.61
N PRO A 207 20.53 -11.22 -2.75
CA PRO A 207 21.80 -10.54 -2.52
C PRO A 207 22.02 -9.31 -3.44
N GLU A 208 21.45 -9.31 -4.64
CA GLU A 208 21.45 -8.19 -5.60
C GLU A 208 20.60 -6.98 -5.14
N GLN A 209 19.65 -7.19 -4.23
CA GLN A 209 18.81 -6.11 -3.68
C GLN A 209 19.37 -5.57 -2.36
N VAL A 210 20.44 -6.18 -1.84
CA VAL A 210 21.06 -5.82 -0.57
C VAL A 210 22.31 -5.00 -0.87
N PRO A 211 22.51 -3.82 -0.24
CA PRO A 211 23.72 -3.04 -0.44
C PRO A 211 24.97 -3.80 0.04
N CYS A 212 26.14 -3.46 -0.52
CA CYS A 212 27.38 -4.08 -0.09
C CYS A 212 27.62 -3.92 1.42
N THR A 213 28.11 -4.99 2.06
CA THR A 213 28.39 -4.99 3.49
C THR A 213 29.58 -4.06 3.81
N PRO A 214 29.71 -3.57 5.06
CA PRO A 214 30.85 -2.71 5.45
C PRO A 214 32.21 -3.37 5.23
N GLY A 215 32.29 -4.70 5.37
CA GLY A 215 33.49 -5.47 5.06
C GLY A 215 33.84 -5.40 3.57
N GLN A 216 32.87 -5.65 2.70
CA GLN A 216 33.03 -5.53 1.25
C GLN A 216 33.39 -4.10 0.86
N ALA A 217 32.68 -3.10 1.38
CA ALA A 217 32.94 -1.69 1.10
C ALA A 217 34.36 -1.26 1.47
N ARG A 218 34.89 -1.75 2.61
CA ARG A 218 36.27 -1.48 3.03
C ARG A 218 37.29 -2.07 2.04
N VAL A 219 37.05 -3.28 1.55
CA VAL A 219 37.91 -3.94 0.56
C VAL A 219 37.85 -3.18 -0.77
N LEU A 220 36.65 -2.87 -1.26
CA LEU A 220 36.46 -2.12 -2.50
C LEU A 220 37.15 -0.74 -2.46
N LYS A 221 37.02 -0.01 -1.35
CA LYS A 221 37.69 1.28 -1.15
C LYS A 221 39.22 1.16 -1.15
N ARG A 222 39.78 0.09 -0.57
CA ARG A 222 41.23 -0.19 -0.58
C ARG A 222 41.78 -0.28 -2.01
N PHE A 223 40.99 -0.77 -2.96
CA PHE A 223 41.36 -0.89 -4.37
C PHE A 223 40.87 0.26 -5.26
N GLY A 224 40.36 1.34 -4.66
CA GLY A 224 39.98 2.57 -5.38
C GLY A 224 38.60 2.52 -6.05
N TYR A 225 37.71 1.60 -5.67
CA TYR A 225 36.33 1.57 -6.14
C TYR A 225 35.41 2.38 -5.21
N GLN A 226 34.29 2.87 -5.76
CA GLN A 226 33.23 3.55 -5.02
C GLN A 226 32.20 2.51 -4.51
N PRO A 227 32.15 2.19 -3.20
CA PRO A 227 31.32 1.08 -2.71
C PRO A 227 29.82 1.26 -2.90
N GLY A 228 29.33 2.51 -2.93
CA GLY A 228 27.91 2.82 -3.12
C GLY A 228 27.34 2.44 -4.49
N LYS A 229 28.20 2.03 -5.45
CA LYS A 229 27.79 1.55 -6.77
C LYS A 229 27.53 0.05 -6.83
N PHE A 230 27.78 -0.68 -5.75
CA PHE A 230 27.70 -2.14 -5.74
C PHE A 230 26.69 -2.63 -4.70
N ASP A 231 25.80 -3.51 -5.15
CA ASP A 231 25.06 -4.40 -4.26
C ASP A 231 26.00 -5.48 -3.67
N LYS A 232 25.47 -6.32 -2.80
CA LYS A 232 26.24 -7.35 -2.10
C LYS A 232 26.74 -8.44 -3.03
N ALA A 233 25.98 -8.80 -4.06
CA ALA A 233 26.37 -9.81 -5.05
C ALA A 233 27.50 -9.30 -5.95
N GLY A 234 27.33 -8.13 -6.55
CA GLY A 234 28.32 -7.47 -7.40
C GLY A 234 29.60 -7.12 -6.63
N ALA A 235 29.48 -6.68 -5.37
CA ALA A 235 30.64 -6.46 -4.52
C ALA A 235 31.42 -7.77 -4.24
N SER A 236 30.73 -8.89 -4.00
CA SER A 236 31.38 -10.20 -3.86
C SER A 236 32.09 -10.62 -5.14
N GLN A 237 31.42 -10.56 -6.28
CA GLN A 237 32.01 -10.93 -7.57
C GLN A 237 33.27 -10.12 -7.89
N LEU A 238 33.24 -8.81 -7.66
CA LEU A 238 34.40 -7.94 -7.88
C LEU A 238 35.55 -8.26 -6.91
N ILE A 239 35.26 -8.51 -5.64
CA ILE A 239 36.28 -8.89 -4.65
C ILE A 239 36.91 -10.24 -5.02
N ASP A 240 36.10 -11.21 -5.44
CA ASP A 240 36.60 -12.53 -5.87
C ASP A 240 37.47 -12.40 -7.13
N ALA A 241 37.09 -11.55 -8.08
CA ALA A 241 37.91 -11.25 -9.24
C ALA A 241 39.26 -10.62 -8.84
N ILE A 242 39.26 -9.63 -7.94
CA ILE A 242 40.48 -9.00 -7.41
C ILE A 242 41.36 -10.05 -6.73
N ALA A 243 40.78 -10.95 -5.92
CA ALA A 243 41.52 -12.01 -5.24
C ALA A 243 42.16 -12.99 -6.25
N ASN A 244 41.42 -13.41 -7.27
CA ASN A 244 41.92 -14.28 -8.34
C ASN A 244 43.01 -13.61 -9.21
N ASN A 245 43.01 -12.27 -9.28
CA ASN A 245 44.05 -11.48 -9.95
C ASN A 245 45.23 -11.12 -9.02
N GLY A 246 45.44 -11.88 -7.93
CA GLY A 246 46.54 -11.67 -7.00
C GLY A 246 46.43 -10.36 -6.21
N TRP A 247 45.21 -9.96 -5.85
CA TRP A 247 44.91 -8.71 -5.14
C TRP A 247 45.39 -7.46 -5.89
N LYS A 248 45.23 -7.45 -7.22
CA LYS A 248 45.48 -6.28 -8.06
C LYS A 248 44.15 -5.70 -8.56
N ARG A 249 44.10 -4.37 -8.65
CA ARG A 249 42.93 -3.65 -9.17
C ARG A 249 42.64 -4.10 -10.61
N ILE A 250 41.37 -4.35 -10.89
CA ILE A 250 40.87 -4.71 -12.22
C ILE A 250 40.17 -3.49 -12.82
N ASN A 251 40.50 -3.14 -14.05
CA ASN A 251 39.76 -2.09 -14.76
C ASN A 251 38.38 -2.65 -15.12
N HIS A 252 37.39 -2.38 -14.27
CA HIS A 252 36.00 -2.67 -14.58
C HIS A 252 35.48 -1.49 -15.38
N GLU A 253 35.30 -1.66 -16.69
CA GLU A 253 34.47 -0.74 -17.46
C GLU A 253 33.02 -0.89 -16.96
N VAL A 254 32.36 0.26 -16.84
CA VAL A 254 31.05 0.44 -16.19
C VAL A 254 29.94 -0.05 -17.10
#